data_AF-N4USN4-F1
#
_entry.id   AF-N4USN4-F1
#
_cell.length_a   1.000
_cell.length_b   1.000
_cell.length_c   1.000
_cell.angle_alpha   90.00
_cell.angle_beta   90.00
_cell.angle_gamma   90.00
#
_symmetry.space_group_name_H-M   'P 1'
#
loop_
_entity.id
_entity.type
_entity.pdbx_description
1 polymer ?
#
loop_
_entity_poly.entity_id
_entity_poly.type
_entity_poly.pdbx_seq_one_letter_code
_entity_poly.pdbx_strand_id
1 'polypeptide(L)'
;MSSRKKVLLKVIILGDSGVGKTSLMNQYVNKKFSASYKATIGADFLTREVLVDDRQVTMQLWDTAGQERFQSLGVAFYRGADCCVLVYDVNNSKSFDALDSWRDEFLIQASPRDPDNFPFVVLGNKIDVEESKRVISTKRAMTFCQSKGGIPYFETSAKEAINVEQAFEVIARNALAQEESEEFSGDYQDVINIPIENPRDGCAC
;
A
#
# COMPACT_ATOMS: atom_id res chain seq x y z
N MET A 1 25.84 17.27 14.83
CA MET A 1 24.86 16.17 14.99
C MET A 1 24.09 16.09 13.68
N SER A 2 24.32 15.08 12.85
CA SER A 2 23.55 14.90 11.62
C SER A 2 22.08 14.69 12.01
N SER A 3 21.18 15.55 11.53
CA SER A 3 19.75 15.37 11.76
C SER A 3 19.34 14.05 11.11
N ARG A 4 18.93 13.05 11.92
CA ARG A 4 18.30 11.84 11.39
C ARG A 4 17.12 12.27 10.51
N LYS A 5 17.21 11.99 9.21
CA LYS A 5 16.16 12.28 8.23
C LYS A 5 14.89 11.59 8.72
N LYS A 6 13.80 12.35 8.89
CA LYS A 6 12.49 11.78 9.24
C LYS A 6 12.00 11.00 8.04
N VAL A 7 11.76 9.69 8.21
CA VAL A 7 11.19 8.85 7.16
C VAL A 7 9.69 9.05 7.16
N LEU A 8 9.14 9.34 5.99
CA LEU A 8 7.71 9.52 5.79
C LEU A 8 7.26 8.49 4.75
N LEU A 9 6.35 7.60 5.15
CA LEU A 9 5.84 6.53 4.28
C LEU A 9 4.39 6.79 3.93
N LYS A 10 4.10 6.94 2.64
CA LYS A 10 2.77 7.11 2.10
C LYS A 10 2.14 5.76 1.77
N VAL A 11 1.09 5.39 2.49
CA VAL A 11 0.36 4.14 2.32
C VAL A 11 -1.04 4.44 1.79
N ILE A 12 -1.40 3.81 0.67
CA ILE A 12 -2.75 3.95 0.07
C ILE A 12 -3.60 2.74 0.46
N ILE A 13 -4.83 2.98 0.92
CA ILE A 13 -5.79 1.92 1.25
C ILE A 13 -6.90 1.92 0.20
N LEU A 14 -7.00 0.83 -0.56
CA LEU A 14 -7.96 0.60 -1.64
C LEU A 14 -8.89 -0.58 -1.36
N GLY A 15 -9.98 -0.64 -2.11
CA GLY A 15 -11.04 -1.65 -1.97
C GLY A 15 -12.43 -1.04 -2.06
N ASP A 16 -13.44 -1.89 -2.22
CA ASP A 16 -14.82 -1.47 -2.45
C ASP A 16 -15.40 -0.62 -1.32
N SER A 17 -16.47 0.10 -1.64
CA SER A 17 -17.26 0.83 -0.66
C SER A 17 -17.79 -0.12 0.42
N GLY A 18 -17.62 0.25 1.70
CA GLY A 18 -18.17 -0.52 2.82
C GLY A 18 -17.34 -1.73 3.28
N VAL A 19 -16.19 -2.03 2.68
CA VAL A 19 -15.30 -3.14 3.14
C VAL A 19 -14.63 -2.84 4.49
N GLY A 20 -14.58 -1.57 4.90
CA GLY A 20 -14.08 -1.14 6.20
C GLY A 20 -12.70 -0.48 6.21
N LYS A 21 -12.26 0.10 5.08
CA LYS A 21 -10.99 0.86 4.97
C LYS A 21 -10.84 1.95 6.02
N THR A 22 -11.82 2.85 6.10
CA THR A 22 -11.91 3.92 7.11
C THR A 22 -11.90 3.38 8.54
N SER A 23 -12.57 2.25 8.79
CA SER A 23 -12.60 1.62 10.11
C SER A 23 -11.25 1.01 10.48
N LEU A 24 -10.55 0.35 9.55
CA LEU A 24 -9.20 -0.17 9.77
C LEU A 24 -8.22 0.96 10.06
N MET A 25 -8.25 2.03 9.26
CA MET A 25 -7.40 3.21 9.47
C MET A 25 -7.64 3.84 10.84
N ASN A 26 -8.91 4.07 11.22
CA ASN A 26 -9.24 4.61 12.54
C ASN A 26 -8.90 3.66 13.69
N GLN A 27 -9.11 2.36 13.51
CA GLN A 27 -8.78 1.38 14.53
C GLN A 27 -7.28 1.31 14.75
N TYR A 28 -6.48 1.41 13.70
CA TYR A 28 -5.03 1.43 13.82
C TYR A 28 -4.51 2.70 14.48
N VAL A 29 -4.94 3.87 13.99
CA VAL A 29 -4.43 5.19 14.44
C VAL A 29 -5.01 5.61 15.79
N ASN A 30 -6.33 5.54 15.93
CA ASN A 30 -7.08 6.13 17.04
C ASN A 30 -7.55 5.09 18.07
N LYS A 31 -7.33 3.79 17.83
CA LYS A 31 -7.87 2.68 18.62
C LYS A 31 -9.39 2.79 18.84
N LYS A 32 -10.09 3.27 17.80
CA LYS A 32 -11.52 3.54 17.82
C LYS A 32 -12.22 2.88 16.63
N PHE A 33 -13.34 2.25 16.94
CA PHE A 33 -14.30 1.75 15.96
C PHE A 33 -15.62 2.51 16.09
N SER A 34 -16.26 2.81 14.95
CA SER A 34 -17.63 3.31 14.90
C SER A 34 -18.45 2.43 13.97
N ALA A 35 -19.62 1.99 14.45
CA ALA A 35 -20.59 1.25 13.65
C ALA A 35 -21.34 2.15 12.65
N SER A 36 -21.28 3.48 12.80
CA SER A 36 -21.95 4.39 11.88
C SER A 36 -21.22 4.42 10.54
N TYR A 37 -21.84 3.85 9.51
CA TYR A 37 -21.31 3.96 8.15
C TYR A 37 -21.49 5.38 7.61
N LYS A 38 -20.39 6.02 7.23
CA LYS A 38 -20.36 7.24 6.42
C LYS A 38 -19.48 6.97 5.22
N ALA A 39 -20.00 7.17 4.02
CA ALA A 39 -19.21 6.98 2.80
C ALA A 39 -18.10 8.04 2.75
N THR A 40 -16.86 7.61 2.52
CA THR A 40 -15.74 8.51 2.25
C THR A 40 -15.96 9.21 0.91
N ILE A 41 -15.79 10.54 0.88
CA ILE A 41 -15.86 11.35 -0.33
C ILE A 41 -14.44 11.78 -0.68
N GLY A 42 -13.95 11.40 -1.86
CA GLY A 42 -12.57 11.66 -2.27
C GLY A 42 -11.56 10.81 -1.50
N ALA A 43 -10.62 11.46 -0.82
CA ALA A 43 -9.63 10.80 0.04
C ALA A 43 -9.44 11.60 1.34
N ASP A 44 -9.24 10.90 2.44
CA ASP A 44 -8.84 11.45 3.73
C ASP A 44 -7.54 10.79 4.17
N PHE A 45 -6.76 11.43 5.02
CA PHE A 45 -5.54 10.81 5.54
C PHE A 45 -5.32 11.05 7.03
N LEU A 46 -4.76 10.04 7.68
CA LEU A 46 -4.29 10.11 9.06
C LEU A 46 -2.80 9.81 9.13
N THR A 47 -2.13 10.37 10.13
CA THR A 47 -0.72 10.09 10.39
C THR A 47 -0.54 9.25 11.65
N ARG A 48 0.44 8.36 11.62
CA ARG A 48 0.86 7.59 12.80
C ARG A 48 2.37 7.45 12.82
N GLU A 49 2.99 7.87 13.92
CA GLU A 49 4.39 7.58 14.19
C GLU A 49 4.57 6.16 14.71
N VAL A 50 5.47 5.41 14.10
CA VAL A 50 5.80 4.02 14.46
C VAL A 50 7.30 3.82 14.53
N LEU A 51 7.72 2.83 15.31
CA LEU A 51 9.10 2.36 15.33
C LEU A 51 9.16 1.05 14.54
N VAL A 52 9.90 1.05 13.43
CA VAL A 52 10.09 -0.12 12.56
C VAL A 52 11.58 -0.41 12.53
N ASP A 53 11.98 -1.58 13.04
CA ASP A 53 13.37 -2.04 13.05
C ASP A 53 14.34 -0.94 13.56
N ASP A 54 14.01 -0.35 14.72
CA ASP A 54 14.71 0.77 15.40
C ASP A 54 14.74 2.12 14.65
N ARG A 55 14.03 2.25 13.53
CA ARG A 55 13.83 3.52 12.81
C ARG A 55 12.47 4.13 13.15
N GLN A 56 12.48 5.40 13.55
CA GLN A 56 11.24 6.17 13.74
C GLN A 56 10.71 6.63 12.40
N VAL A 57 9.49 6.24 12.09
CA VAL A 57 8.84 6.47 10.79
C VAL A 57 7.49 7.12 11.01
N THR A 58 7.11 8.06 10.14
CA THR A 58 5.75 8.61 10.08
C THR A 58 5.00 7.99 8.92
N MET A 59 3.99 7.17 9.20
CA MET A 59 3.09 6.66 8.18
C MET A 59 2.00 7.68 7.88
N GLN A 60 1.80 8.03 6.61
CA GLN A 60 0.62 8.72 6.09
C GLN A 60 -0.32 7.70 5.47
N LEU A 61 -1.44 7.44 6.12
CA LEU A 61 -2.44 6.46 5.69
C LEU A 61 -3.53 7.19 4.93
N TRP A 62 -3.67 6.89 3.64
CA TRP A 62 -4.67 7.50 2.75
C TRP A 62 -5.87 6.57 2.60
N ASP A 63 -6.98 6.91 3.24
CA ASP A 63 -8.27 6.26 3.04
C ASP A 63 -8.96 6.86 1.81
N THR A 64 -9.32 5.99 0.87
CA THR A 64 -9.89 6.41 -0.41
C THR A 64 -11.37 6.02 -0.50
N ALA A 65 -12.16 6.80 -1.24
CA ALA A 65 -13.52 6.42 -1.56
C ALA A 65 -13.53 5.15 -2.43
N GLY A 66 -14.27 4.13 -1.99
CA GLY A 66 -14.41 2.87 -2.73
C GLY A 66 -15.57 2.85 -3.73
N GLN A 67 -16.07 4.01 -4.16
CA GLN A 67 -17.13 4.10 -5.17
C GLN A 67 -16.54 4.44 -6.53
N GLU A 68 -17.01 3.80 -7.59
CA GLU A 68 -16.50 3.99 -8.95
C GLU A 68 -16.56 5.45 -9.41
N ARG A 69 -17.54 6.22 -8.92
CA ARG A 69 -17.72 7.64 -9.26
C ARG A 69 -16.55 8.55 -8.85
N PHE A 70 -15.64 8.08 -8.01
CA PHE A 70 -14.46 8.84 -7.58
C PHE A 70 -13.13 8.31 -8.16
N GLN A 71 -13.15 7.26 -9.01
CA GLN A 71 -11.93 6.67 -9.59
C GLN A 71 -11.09 7.67 -10.39
N SER A 72 -11.71 8.65 -11.04
CA SER A 72 -11.00 9.70 -11.78
C SER A 72 -10.10 10.60 -10.90
N LEU A 73 -10.29 10.58 -9.58
CA LEU A 73 -9.45 11.31 -8.63
C LEU A 73 -8.20 10.54 -8.19
N GLY A 74 -8.07 9.26 -8.54
CA GLY A 74 -7.03 8.38 -8.01
C GLY A 74 -5.60 8.82 -8.36
N VAL A 75 -5.35 9.34 -9.56
CA VAL A 75 -4.02 9.79 -10.01
C VAL A 75 -3.38 10.79 -9.05
N ALA A 76 -4.17 11.75 -8.53
CA ALA A 76 -3.67 12.76 -7.60
C ALA A 76 -3.31 12.16 -6.23
N PHE A 77 -3.98 11.07 -5.83
CA PHE A 77 -3.80 10.46 -4.52
C PHE A 77 -2.75 9.35 -4.51
N TYR A 78 -2.61 8.56 -5.59
CA TYR A 78 -1.78 7.36 -5.57
C TYR A 78 -0.31 7.62 -5.84
N ARG A 79 0.03 8.69 -6.58
CA ARG A 79 1.41 9.00 -6.95
C ARG A 79 2.30 9.18 -5.71
N GLY A 80 3.49 8.57 -5.73
CA GLY A 80 4.45 8.61 -4.63
C GLY A 80 4.04 7.79 -3.41
N ALA A 81 3.17 6.80 -3.59
CA ALA A 81 2.89 5.81 -2.57
C ALA A 81 4.09 4.85 -2.42
N ASP A 82 4.40 4.50 -1.18
CA ASP A 82 5.46 3.55 -0.83
C ASP A 82 4.91 2.15 -0.58
N CYS A 83 3.58 2.02 -0.37
CA CYS A 83 2.88 0.73 -0.27
C CYS A 83 1.38 0.90 -0.56
N CYS A 84 0.75 -0.16 -1.07
CA CYS A 84 -0.69 -0.22 -1.29
C CYS A 84 -1.33 -1.37 -0.49
N VAL A 85 -2.44 -1.06 0.19
CA VAL A 85 -3.21 -2.01 0.97
C VAL A 85 -4.52 -2.28 0.23
N LEU A 86 -4.77 -3.54 -0.09
CA LEU A 86 -5.96 -4.02 -0.79
C LEU A 86 -6.92 -4.65 0.23
N VAL A 87 -8.06 -4.02 0.45
CA VAL A 87 -9.03 -4.45 1.48
C VAL A 87 -10.28 -5.02 0.83
N TYR A 88 -10.72 -6.18 1.32
CA TYR A 88 -12.02 -6.76 0.98
C TYR A 88 -12.77 -7.19 2.25
N ASP A 89 -14.06 -7.45 2.11
CA ASP A 89 -14.91 -7.99 3.17
C ASP A 89 -15.05 -9.52 2.97
N VAL A 90 -14.68 -10.32 3.98
CA VAL A 90 -14.75 -11.79 3.90
C VAL A 90 -16.18 -12.34 3.67
N ASN A 91 -17.18 -11.48 3.85
CA ASN A 91 -18.60 -11.76 3.71
C ASN A 91 -19.17 -11.28 2.37
N ASN A 92 -18.35 -10.72 1.49
CA ASN A 92 -18.77 -10.18 0.20
C ASN A 92 -17.80 -10.62 -0.91
N SER A 93 -18.19 -11.63 -1.70
CA SER A 93 -17.36 -12.12 -2.81
C SER A 93 -17.02 -11.06 -3.83
N LYS A 94 -17.96 -10.15 -4.15
CA LYS A 94 -17.70 -9.10 -5.16
C LYS A 94 -16.53 -8.20 -4.76
N SER A 95 -16.42 -7.89 -3.46
CA SER A 95 -15.31 -7.08 -2.97
C SER A 95 -13.96 -7.79 -3.06
N PHE A 96 -13.94 -9.13 -2.99
CA PHE A 96 -12.74 -9.93 -3.22
C PHE A 96 -12.41 -10.02 -4.70
N ASP A 97 -13.41 -10.24 -5.55
CA ASP A 97 -13.25 -10.33 -7.01
C ASP A 97 -12.74 -8.99 -7.59
N ALA A 98 -13.11 -7.86 -6.98
CA ALA A 98 -12.66 -6.52 -7.36
C ALA A 98 -11.18 -6.22 -7.02
N LEU A 99 -10.51 -7.04 -6.19
CA LEU A 99 -9.12 -6.78 -5.79
C LEU A 99 -8.16 -6.73 -6.98
N ASP A 100 -8.42 -7.52 -8.02
CA ASP A 100 -7.63 -7.53 -9.25
C ASP A 100 -7.68 -6.17 -9.94
N SER A 101 -8.89 -5.63 -10.11
CA SER A 101 -9.11 -4.31 -10.70
C SER A 101 -8.51 -3.19 -9.86
N TRP A 102 -8.64 -3.25 -8.53
CA TRP A 102 -8.03 -2.25 -7.63
C TRP A 102 -6.50 -2.25 -7.72
N ARG A 103 -5.87 -3.43 -7.83
CA ARG A 103 -4.42 -3.55 -8.02
C ARG A 103 -4.00 -2.95 -9.37
N ASP A 104 -4.66 -3.34 -10.45
CA ASP A 104 -4.30 -2.89 -11.80
C ASP A 104 -4.51 -1.39 -11.96
N GLU A 105 -5.62 -0.86 -11.43
CA GLU A 105 -5.89 0.58 -11.39
C GLU A 105 -4.78 1.34 -10.64
N PHE A 106 -4.36 0.84 -9.47
CA PHE A 106 -3.26 1.44 -8.71
C PHE A 106 -1.97 1.45 -9.53
N LEU A 107 -1.58 0.33 -10.13
CA LEU A 107 -0.33 0.24 -10.89
C LEU A 107 -0.31 1.20 -12.09
N ILE A 108 -1.45 1.35 -12.77
CA ILE A 108 -1.59 2.28 -13.89
C ILE A 108 -1.51 3.74 -13.43
N GLN A 109 -2.25 4.10 -12.38
CA GLN A 109 -2.40 5.50 -11.97
C GLN A 109 -1.25 6.00 -11.08
N ALA A 110 -0.72 5.16 -10.19
CA ALA A 110 0.43 5.49 -9.35
C ALA A 110 1.73 5.51 -10.16
N SER A 111 1.82 4.62 -11.16
CA SER A 111 3.00 4.40 -12.00
C SER A 111 4.28 4.30 -11.14
N PRO A 112 4.36 3.31 -10.23
CA PRO A 112 5.55 3.12 -9.40
C PRO A 112 6.76 2.76 -10.28
N ARG A 113 7.97 3.04 -9.80
CA ARG A 113 9.21 2.81 -10.55
C ARG A 113 9.45 1.33 -10.86
N ASP A 114 9.12 0.47 -9.91
CA ASP A 114 9.19 -0.99 -10.04
C ASP A 114 7.81 -1.61 -9.76
N PRO A 115 6.93 -1.70 -10.77
CA PRO A 115 5.59 -2.26 -10.62
C PRO A 115 5.55 -3.74 -10.22
N ASP A 116 6.57 -4.51 -10.59
CA ASP A 116 6.62 -5.96 -10.37
C ASP A 116 6.96 -6.30 -8.92
N ASN A 117 7.76 -5.46 -8.26
CA ASN A 117 8.15 -5.61 -6.86
C ASN A 117 7.47 -4.61 -5.91
N PHE A 118 6.58 -3.75 -6.41
CA PHE A 118 5.89 -2.77 -5.58
C PHE A 118 5.15 -3.46 -4.41
N PRO A 119 5.32 -2.98 -3.16
CA PRO A 119 4.75 -3.64 -2.00
C PRO A 119 3.23 -3.48 -1.93
N PHE A 120 2.55 -4.63 -2.00
CA PHE A 120 1.14 -4.77 -1.68
C PHE A 120 0.95 -5.55 -0.38
N VAL A 121 -0.18 -5.32 0.30
CA VAL A 121 -0.69 -6.18 1.39
C VAL A 121 -2.20 -6.37 1.21
N VAL A 122 -2.70 -7.59 1.33
CA VAL A 122 -4.14 -7.88 1.26
C VAL A 122 -4.73 -8.07 2.65
N LEU A 123 -5.83 -7.36 2.94
CA LEU A 123 -6.57 -7.49 4.19
C LEU A 123 -7.98 -8.03 3.91
N GLY A 124 -8.28 -9.23 4.43
CA GLY A 124 -9.64 -9.75 4.53
C GLY A 124 -10.28 -9.28 5.83
N ASN A 125 -11.07 -8.23 5.77
CA ASN A 125 -11.66 -7.59 6.94
C ASN A 125 -13.01 -8.21 7.32
N LYS A 126 -13.47 -7.90 8.55
CA LYS A 126 -14.75 -8.32 9.16
C LYS A 126 -14.84 -9.82 9.46
N ILE A 127 -13.75 -10.40 9.94
CA ILE A 127 -13.72 -11.79 10.42
C ILE A 127 -14.48 -12.00 11.74
N ASP A 128 -14.97 -10.93 12.37
CA ASP A 128 -15.78 -10.98 13.59
C ASP A 128 -17.21 -11.48 13.37
N VAL A 129 -17.64 -11.69 12.13
CA VAL A 129 -18.95 -12.27 11.86
C VAL A 129 -18.94 -13.79 12.05
N GLU A 130 -20.13 -14.37 12.20
CA GLU A 130 -20.31 -15.82 12.23
C GLU A 130 -19.75 -16.48 10.96
N GLU A 131 -19.05 -17.62 11.13
CA GLU A 131 -18.42 -18.37 10.02
C GLU A 131 -19.42 -18.77 8.93
N SER A 132 -20.71 -18.93 9.25
CA SER A 132 -21.78 -19.20 8.29
C SER A 132 -22.04 -18.06 7.29
N LYS A 133 -21.65 -16.82 7.63
CA LYS A 133 -21.80 -15.63 6.79
C LYS A 133 -20.55 -15.34 5.95
N ARG A 134 -19.43 -16.00 6.27
CA ARG A 134 -18.21 -15.92 5.47
C ARG A 134 -18.45 -16.59 4.12
N VAL A 135 -18.11 -15.88 3.04
CA VAL A 135 -18.22 -16.40 1.67
C VAL A 135 -16.84 -16.56 1.01
N ILE A 136 -15.79 -16.01 1.61
CA ILE A 136 -14.40 -16.14 1.16
C ILE A 136 -13.61 -16.96 2.17
N SER A 137 -13.19 -18.16 1.73
CA SER A 137 -12.30 -18.99 2.52
C SER A 137 -10.88 -18.40 2.53
N THR A 138 -10.20 -18.56 3.66
CA THR A 138 -8.79 -18.17 3.83
C THR A 138 -7.91 -18.79 2.75
N LYS A 139 -8.16 -20.05 2.37
CA LYS A 139 -7.43 -20.74 1.31
C LYS A 139 -7.56 -20.03 -0.04
N ARG A 140 -8.77 -19.61 -0.42
CA ARG A 140 -9.02 -18.87 -1.67
C ARG A 140 -8.24 -17.56 -1.70
N ALA A 141 -8.24 -16.82 -0.60
CA ALA A 141 -7.51 -15.56 -0.49
C ALA A 141 -5.98 -15.77 -0.54
N MET A 142 -5.45 -16.78 0.14
CA MET A 142 -4.02 -17.12 0.07
C MET A 142 -3.59 -17.53 -1.34
N THR A 143 -4.38 -18.32 -2.07
CA THR A 143 -4.08 -18.68 -3.46
C THR A 143 -4.00 -17.45 -4.36
N PHE A 144 -4.92 -16.50 -4.20
CA PHE A 144 -4.86 -15.22 -4.93
C PHE A 144 -3.58 -14.44 -4.60
N CYS A 145 -3.21 -14.34 -3.32
CA CYS A 145 -2.02 -13.60 -2.93
C CYS A 145 -0.73 -14.25 -3.47
N GLN A 146 -0.68 -15.59 -3.48
CA GLN A 146 0.44 -16.34 -4.07
C GLN A 146 0.55 -16.15 -5.59
N SER A 147 -0.57 -16.20 -6.33
CA SER A 147 -0.54 -15.98 -7.79
C SER A 147 -0.15 -14.56 -8.19
N LYS A 148 -0.17 -13.63 -7.23
CA LYS A 148 0.11 -12.21 -7.38
C LYS A 148 1.49 -11.79 -6.88
N GLY A 149 2.43 -12.74 -6.79
CA GLY A 149 3.81 -12.49 -6.37
C GLY A 149 4.07 -12.77 -4.89
N GLY A 150 3.20 -13.53 -4.21
CA GLY A 150 3.36 -13.83 -2.79
C GLY A 150 3.03 -12.65 -1.88
N ILE A 151 1.97 -11.90 -2.21
CA ILE A 151 1.52 -10.75 -1.42
C ILE A 151 1.22 -11.18 0.02
N PRO A 152 1.72 -10.47 1.06
CA PRO A 152 1.32 -10.73 2.44
C PRO A 152 -0.19 -10.59 2.64
N TYR A 153 -0.78 -11.54 3.36
CA TYR A 153 -2.21 -11.62 3.60
C TYR A 153 -2.54 -11.68 5.09
N PHE A 154 -3.50 -10.86 5.53
CA PHE A 154 -4.02 -10.88 6.89
C PHE A 154 -5.54 -10.93 6.89
N GLU A 155 -6.08 -11.71 7.81
CA GLU A 155 -7.48 -11.64 8.19
C GLU A 155 -7.63 -10.70 9.38
N THR A 156 -8.48 -9.69 9.27
CA THR A 156 -8.58 -8.62 10.26
C THR A 156 -10.02 -8.37 10.70
N SER A 157 -10.17 -7.82 11.91
CA SER A 157 -11.41 -7.18 12.34
C SER A 157 -11.08 -5.79 12.87
N ALA A 158 -11.50 -4.76 12.13
CA ALA A 158 -11.47 -3.39 12.63
C ALA A 158 -12.35 -3.20 13.89
N LYS A 159 -13.42 -4.00 14.02
CA LYS A 159 -14.37 -3.91 15.13
C LYS A 159 -13.78 -4.48 16.42
N GLU A 160 -13.20 -5.66 16.33
CA GLU A 160 -12.65 -6.40 17.49
C GLU A 160 -11.13 -6.21 17.64
N ALA A 161 -10.53 -5.30 16.87
CA ALA A 161 -9.09 -5.02 16.83
C ALA A 161 -8.18 -6.20 16.44
N ILE A 162 -8.73 -7.23 15.80
CA ILE A 162 -7.99 -8.47 15.49
C ILE A 162 -7.04 -8.24 14.31
N ASN A 163 -5.76 -8.58 14.51
CA ASN A 163 -4.67 -8.53 13.53
C ASN A 163 -4.41 -7.16 12.87
N VAL A 164 -5.03 -6.08 13.36
CA VAL A 164 -4.86 -4.74 12.77
C VAL A 164 -3.43 -4.25 12.96
N GLU A 165 -2.88 -4.33 14.18
CA GLU A 165 -1.52 -3.86 14.44
C GLU A 165 -0.48 -4.64 13.63
N GLN A 166 -0.58 -5.97 13.65
CA GLN A 166 0.34 -6.87 12.96
C GLN A 166 0.34 -6.65 11.44
N ALA A 167 -0.84 -6.41 10.86
CA ALA A 167 -0.95 -6.07 9.45
C ALA A 167 -0.23 -4.76 9.11
N PHE A 168 -0.47 -3.70 9.91
CA PHE A 168 0.14 -2.39 9.67
C PHE A 168 1.64 -2.36 9.98
N GLU A 169 2.15 -3.19 10.90
CA GLU A 169 3.59 -3.39 11.11
C GLU A 169 4.27 -3.95 9.85
N VAL A 170 3.67 -4.96 9.21
CA VAL A 170 4.19 -5.52 7.94
C VAL A 170 4.09 -4.52 6.80
N ILE A 171 3.00 -3.77 6.72
CA ILE A 171 2.86 -2.67 5.76
C ILE A 171 3.98 -1.64 5.95
N ALA A 172 4.26 -1.23 7.18
CA ALA A 172 5.29 -0.24 7.49
C ALA A 172 6.70 -0.76 7.13
N ARG A 173 7.01 -2.02 7.45
CA ARG A 173 8.29 -2.64 7.10
C ARG A 173 8.49 -2.74 5.59
N ASN A 174 7.47 -3.17 4.85
CA ASN A 174 7.55 -3.29 3.40
C ASN A 174 7.69 -1.93 2.71
N ALA A 175 6.94 -0.93 3.17
CA ALA A 175 7.05 0.45 2.68
C ALA A 175 8.44 1.05 2.96
N LEU A 176 9.02 0.77 4.14
CA LEU A 176 10.35 1.25 4.49
C LEU A 176 11.44 0.62 3.60
N ALA A 177 11.35 -0.69 3.36
CA ALA A 177 12.28 -1.40 2.47
C ALA A 177 12.19 -0.88 1.02
N GLN A 178 10.98 -0.56 0.55
CA GLN A 178 10.78 0.07 -0.77
C GLN A 178 11.47 1.43 -0.85
N GLU A 179 11.26 2.30 0.15
CA GLU A 179 11.88 3.63 0.20
C GLU A 179 13.41 3.55 0.17
N GLU A 180 14.00 2.66 0.98
CA GLU A 180 15.45 2.43 1.00
C GLU A 180 15.98 1.95 -0.36
N SER A 181 15.25 1.06 -1.04
CA SER A 181 15.63 0.55 -2.36
C SER A 181 15.61 1.65 -3.44
N GLU A 182 14.66 2.58 -3.33
CA GLU A 182 14.52 3.71 -4.24
C GLU A 182 15.58 4.78 -4.02
N GLU A 183 15.97 5.05 -2.76
CA GLU A 183 17.10 5.94 -2.44
C GLU A 183 18.40 5.39 -3.04
N PHE A 184 18.68 4.10 -2.84
CA PHE A 184 19.93 3.49 -3.32
C PHE A 184 20.02 3.46 -4.84
N SER A 185 18.89 3.29 -5.54
CA SER A 185 18.83 3.26 -7.01
C SER A 185 19.02 4.64 -7.64
N GLY A 186 18.63 5.72 -6.93
CA GLY A 186 18.75 7.10 -7.40
C GLY A 186 20.20 7.59 -7.48
N ASP A 187 21.07 7.15 -6.55
CA ASP A 187 22.45 7.63 -6.46
C ASP A 187 23.39 7.10 -7.57
N TYR A 188 23.00 6.04 -8.30
CA TYR A 188 23.82 5.46 -9.38
C TYR A 188 23.46 5.95 -10.79
N GLN A 189 22.44 6.80 -10.97
CA GLN A 189 22.06 7.29 -12.31
C GLN A 189 22.92 8.47 -12.80
N ASP A 190 23.72 9.10 -11.94
CA ASP A 190 24.65 10.19 -12.31
C ASP A 190 26.06 9.68 -12.69
N VAL A 191 26.14 8.61 -13.49
CA VAL A 191 27.44 8.22 -14.07
C VAL A 191 27.76 9.19 -15.20
N ILE A 192 28.66 10.15 -14.92
CA ILE A 192 29.24 11.08 -15.89
C ILE A 192 29.73 10.28 -17.10
N ASN A 193 29.09 10.47 -18.25
CA ASN A 193 29.53 9.88 -19.50
C ASN A 193 30.80 10.63 -19.95
N ILE A 194 31.97 10.17 -19.51
CA ILE A 194 33.26 10.74 -19.93
C ILE A 194 33.45 10.35 -21.41
N PRO A 195 33.46 11.30 -22.36
CA PRO A 195 33.79 10.99 -23.73
C PRO A 195 35.25 10.54 -23.75
N ILE A 196 35.49 9.27 -24.09
CA ILE A 196 36.83 8.79 -24.39
C ILE A 196 37.20 9.37 -25.75
N GLU A 197 37.85 10.53 -25.78
CA GLU A 197 38.52 11.01 -26.98
C GLU A 197 39.61 10.01 -27.35
N ASN A 198 39.42 9.28 -28.45
CA ASN A 198 40.48 8.49 -29.07
C ASN A 198 41.49 9.45 -29.72
N PRO A 199 42.76 9.50 -29.28
CA PRO A 199 43.78 10.25 -29.99
C PRO A 199 44.36 9.34 -31.06
N ARG A 200 43.77 9.31 -32.25
CA ARG A 200 44.37 8.72 -33.47
C ARG A 200 43.60 9.17 -34.72
N ASP A 201 44.09 10.25 -35.31
CA ASP A 201 44.38 10.43 -36.73
C ASP A 201 45.00 11.84 -36.83
N GLY A 202 46.27 12.02 -37.16
CA GLY A 202 46.95 11.45 -38.30
C GLY A 202 47.35 12.62 -39.19
N CYS A 203 48.54 13.17 -38.92
CA CYS A 203 49.17 14.21 -39.73
C CYS A 203 49.31 13.73 -41.18
N ALA A 204 48.87 14.54 -42.15
CA ALA A 204 49.33 14.49 -43.53
C ALA A 204 49.21 15.88 -44.15
N CYS A 205 50.21 16.17 -44.98
CA CYS A 205 50.69 17.45 -45.46
C CYS A 205 49.73 18.23 -46.39
#